data_AF-A0A7V9REK9-F1
#
_entry.id   AF-A0A7V9REK9-F1
#
_cell.length_a   1.000
_cell.length_b   1.000
_cell.length_c   1.000
_cell.angle_alpha   90.00
_cell.angle_beta   90.00
_cell.angle_gamma   90.00
#
_symmetry.space_group_name_H-M   'P 1'
#
loop_
_entity.id
_entity.type
_entity.pdbx_description
1 polymer ?
#
loop_
_entity_poly.entity_id
_entity_poly.type
_entity_poly.pdbx_seq_one_letter_code
_entity_poly.pdbx_strand_id
1 'polypeptide(L)'
;GDIVAIDPQTGAVRGRKSLGTTSPVLGATFDADGWAPTGQAEPIETVSALVSIARDRDARFDRVKELAVGALSKLPGPEVTSQLLAVLADNRAPQKLKDTVVELLMTRRDPSSLPVLTQQLAVHSNYLTQTEPEALGAVAKAIAGLGGMTLDGAHVSGALAALQSHLDAPTTAVPDLIQVIAAMASIGGGAERLALSSHLLLYHAEDEIGGDVSWAKAVVVGVGAKGPGEREMLRQVAADPRTRPAVTDAIRDLLGPE
;
A
#
# COMPACT_ATOMS: atom_id res chain seq x y z
N GLY A 1 -21.17 -11.86 32.94
CA GLY A 1 -19.83 -11.41 32.55
C GLY A 1 -18.80 -12.36 33.12
N ASP A 2 -17.62 -12.45 32.50
CA ASP A 2 -16.55 -13.34 32.94
C ASP A 2 -15.29 -12.54 33.27
N ILE A 3 -14.52 -13.02 34.24
CA ILE A 3 -13.15 -12.56 34.52
C ILE A 3 -12.18 -13.51 33.81
N VAL A 4 -11.19 -12.95 33.13
CA VAL A 4 -10.19 -13.71 32.39
C VAL A 4 -8.80 -13.26 32.82
N ALA A 5 -7.91 -14.21 33.09
CA ALA A 5 -6.48 -13.97 33.27
C ALA A 5 -5.73 -14.42 32.03
N ILE A 6 -4.85 -13.54 31.57
CA ILE A 6 -4.09 -13.70 30.33
C ILE A 6 -2.61 -13.67 30.68
N ASP A 7 -1.86 -14.59 30.08
CA ASP A 7 -0.41 -14.60 30.13
C ASP A 7 0.14 -13.40 29.36
N PRO A 8 0.92 -12.50 29.99
CA PRO A 8 1.40 -11.29 29.33
C PRO A 8 2.43 -11.55 28.22
N GLN A 9 3.08 -12.72 28.21
CA GLN A 9 4.07 -13.07 27.18
C GLN A 9 3.43 -13.77 25.99
N THR A 10 2.47 -14.66 26.24
CA THR A 10 1.90 -15.54 25.19
C THR A 10 0.48 -15.17 24.75
N GLY A 11 -0.18 -14.27 25.48
CA GLY A 11 -1.60 -13.99 25.29
C GLY A 11 -2.53 -15.16 25.63
N ALA A 12 -1.99 -16.27 26.16
CA ALA A 12 -2.76 -17.45 26.50
C ALA A 12 -3.69 -17.19 27.68
N VAL A 13 -4.94 -17.67 27.59
CA VAL A 13 -5.89 -17.58 28.70
C VAL A 13 -5.49 -18.59 29.79
N ARG A 14 -4.95 -18.11 30.90
CA ARG A 14 -4.52 -18.94 32.03
C ARG A 14 -5.63 -19.22 33.04
N GLY A 15 -6.70 -18.44 33.00
CA GLY A 15 -7.86 -18.65 33.85
C GLY A 15 -9.08 -17.92 33.31
N ARG A 16 -10.25 -18.55 33.43
CA ARG A 16 -11.54 -17.92 33.19
C ARG A 16 -12.47 -18.28 34.34
N LYS A 17 -13.11 -17.28 34.92
CA LYS A 17 -14.11 -17.47 35.98
C LYS A 17 -15.35 -16.65 35.68
N SER A 18 -16.49 -17.32 35.58
CA SER A 18 -17.75 -16.60 35.41
C SER A 18 -18.12 -15.86 36.69
N LEU A 19 -18.67 -14.66 36.54
CA LEU A 19 -19.14 -13.86 37.67
C LEU A 19 -20.43 -14.43 38.28
N GLY A 20 -21.13 -15.33 37.57
CA GLY A 20 -22.35 -15.99 38.09
C GLY A 20 -23.54 -15.04 38.32
N THR A 21 -23.47 -13.81 37.82
CA THR A 21 -24.51 -12.79 37.97
C THR A 21 -25.20 -12.48 36.65
N THR A 22 -26.52 -12.31 36.72
CA THR A 22 -27.38 -11.82 35.64
C THR A 22 -27.57 -10.30 35.66
N SER A 23 -27.15 -9.63 36.74
CA SER A 23 -27.24 -8.17 36.91
C SER A 23 -25.98 -7.46 36.40
N PRO A 24 -26.10 -6.22 35.88
CA PRO A 24 -24.94 -5.46 35.42
C PRO A 24 -23.98 -5.16 36.57
N VAL A 25 -22.69 -5.34 36.31
CA VAL A 25 -21.62 -5.10 37.29
C VAL A 25 -21.18 -3.65 37.19
N LEU A 26 -21.39 -2.87 38.26
CA LEU A 26 -21.05 -1.44 38.32
C LEU A 26 -19.59 -1.19 38.73
N GLY A 27 -18.95 -2.13 39.42
CA GLY A 27 -17.56 -2.05 39.85
C GLY A 27 -17.07 -3.39 40.40
N ALA A 28 -15.77 -3.63 40.30
CA ALA A 28 -15.11 -4.80 40.84
C ALA A 28 -13.71 -4.43 41.35
N THR A 29 -13.32 -4.98 42.49
CA THR A 29 -11.95 -4.91 43.03
C THR A 29 -11.39 -6.32 43.07
N PHE A 30 -10.17 -6.47 42.58
CA PHE A 30 -9.47 -7.76 42.52
C PHE A 30 -8.24 -7.69 43.43
N ASP A 31 -8.15 -8.64 44.37
CA ASP A 31 -6.90 -8.95 45.04
C ASP A 31 -6.26 -10.12 44.29
N ALA A 32 -5.13 -9.85 43.66
CA ALA A 32 -4.40 -10.82 42.85
C ALA A 32 -3.05 -11.19 43.49
N ASP A 33 -2.81 -10.79 44.74
CA ASP A 33 -1.52 -11.03 45.38
C ASP A 33 -1.29 -12.54 45.60
N GLY A 34 -0.16 -13.04 45.11
CA GLY A 34 0.15 -14.47 45.07
C GLY A 34 -0.70 -15.33 44.12
N TRP A 35 -1.59 -14.75 43.32
CA TRP A 35 -2.42 -15.51 42.38
C TRP A 35 -1.67 -15.83 41.08
N ALA A 36 -1.37 -17.12 40.87
CA ALA A 36 -0.73 -17.64 39.66
C ALA A 36 -1.66 -18.65 38.94
N PRO A 37 -2.48 -18.20 37.97
CA PRO A 37 -3.38 -19.09 37.25
C PRO A 37 -2.60 -20.11 36.38
N THR A 38 -2.94 -21.40 36.49
CA THR A 38 -2.18 -22.53 35.90
C THR A 38 -2.79 -23.09 34.62
N GLY A 39 -3.79 -22.43 34.02
CA GLY A 39 -4.45 -22.91 32.82
C GLY A 39 -3.48 -23.17 31.67
N GLN A 40 -3.62 -24.35 31.06
CA GLN A 40 -2.92 -24.70 29.82
C GLN A 40 -3.80 -24.25 28.65
N ALA A 41 -3.56 -23.04 28.17
CA ALA A 41 -4.05 -22.60 26.88
C ALA A 41 -2.86 -22.48 25.92
N GLU A 42 -3.11 -22.83 24.66
CA GLU A 42 -2.18 -22.60 23.56
C GLU A 42 -1.88 -21.09 23.46
N PRO A 43 -0.62 -20.70 23.20
CA PRO A 43 -0.26 -19.35 22.84
C PRO A 43 -1.11 -18.86 21.67
N ILE A 44 -1.61 -17.64 21.74
CA ILE A 44 -2.34 -17.06 20.61
C ILE A 44 -1.31 -16.52 19.63
N GLU A 45 -1.40 -16.96 18.38
CA GLU A 45 -0.57 -16.42 17.30
C GLU A 45 -0.88 -14.93 17.13
N THR A 46 0.14 -14.09 17.29
CA THR A 46 -0.03 -12.63 17.47
C THR A 46 -0.60 -11.96 16.22
N VAL A 47 -0.21 -12.39 15.02
CA VAL A 47 -0.74 -11.85 13.77
C VAL A 47 -2.23 -12.16 13.68
N SER A 48 -2.63 -13.41 13.89
CA SER A 48 -4.02 -13.86 13.89
C SER A 48 -4.87 -13.09 14.92
N ALA A 49 -4.35 -12.88 16.14
CA ALA A 49 -5.03 -12.10 17.16
C ALA A 49 -5.30 -10.66 16.70
N LEU A 50 -4.26 -9.97 16.21
CA LEU A 50 -4.41 -8.58 15.79
C LEU A 50 -5.28 -8.44 14.53
N VAL A 51 -5.24 -9.40 13.61
CA VAL A 51 -6.12 -9.44 12.44
C VAL A 51 -7.57 -9.61 12.87
N SER A 52 -7.85 -10.47 13.86
CA SER A 52 -9.21 -10.66 14.38
C SER A 52 -9.77 -9.36 14.96
N ILE A 53 -8.94 -8.58 15.66
CA ILE A 53 -9.31 -7.28 16.20
C ILE A 53 -9.52 -6.27 15.08
N ALA A 54 -8.60 -6.19 14.11
CA ALA A 54 -8.66 -5.23 13.01
C ALA A 54 -9.91 -5.44 12.12
N ARG A 55 -10.38 -6.69 11.98
CA ARG A 55 -11.56 -7.06 11.20
C ARG A 55 -12.86 -7.18 12.01
N ASP A 56 -12.83 -6.77 13.28
CA ASP A 56 -14.03 -6.80 14.09
C ASP A 56 -15.12 -5.89 13.48
N ARG A 57 -16.36 -6.38 13.45
CA ARG A 57 -17.49 -5.69 12.80
C ARG A 57 -18.11 -4.60 13.67
N ASP A 58 -17.73 -4.50 14.93
CA ASP A 58 -18.29 -3.52 15.86
C ASP A 58 -17.65 -2.14 15.65
N ALA A 59 -18.45 -1.18 15.21
CA ALA A 59 -18.01 0.20 14.97
C ALA A 59 -17.58 0.93 16.26
N ARG A 60 -17.98 0.44 17.44
CA ARG A 60 -17.58 1.07 18.72
C ARG A 60 -16.09 0.91 19.02
N PHE A 61 -15.40 0.00 18.33
CA PHE A 61 -14.00 -0.31 18.56
C PHE A 61 -13.05 0.22 17.48
N ASP A 62 -13.46 1.21 16.68
CA ASP A 62 -12.63 1.71 15.58
C ASP A 62 -11.24 2.18 16.03
N ARG A 63 -11.12 2.81 17.21
CA ARG A 63 -9.81 3.20 17.76
C ARG A 63 -8.94 1.99 18.14
N VAL A 64 -9.56 0.90 18.57
CA VAL A 64 -8.86 -0.36 18.88
C VAL A 64 -8.39 -1.03 17.60
N LYS A 65 -9.19 -0.97 16.51
CA LYS A 65 -8.80 -1.45 15.18
C LYS A 65 -7.60 -0.70 14.63
N GLU A 66 -7.59 0.63 14.74
CA GLU A 66 -6.45 1.48 14.36
C GLU A 66 -5.18 1.06 15.12
N LEU A 67 -5.29 0.80 16.43
CA LEU A 67 -4.17 0.36 17.24
C LEU A 67 -3.68 -1.05 16.83
N ALA A 68 -4.61 -1.96 16.53
CA ALA A 68 -4.30 -3.32 16.10
C ALA A 68 -3.58 -3.33 14.74
N VAL A 69 -4.05 -2.52 13.78
CA VAL A 69 -3.40 -2.31 12.49
C VAL A 69 -2.02 -1.67 12.66
N GLY A 70 -1.90 -0.68 13.55
CA GLY A 70 -0.61 -0.09 13.90
C GLY A 70 0.37 -1.10 14.50
N ALA A 71 -0.10 -2.02 15.34
CA ALA A 71 0.72 -3.10 15.87
C ALA A 71 1.11 -4.13 14.80
N LEU A 72 0.16 -4.52 13.92
CA LEU A 72 0.41 -5.40 12.79
C LEU A 72 1.51 -4.85 11.88
N SER A 73 1.46 -3.56 11.54
CA SER A 73 2.42 -2.94 10.62
C SER A 73 3.88 -3.06 11.05
N LYS A 74 4.14 -3.20 12.36
CA LYS A 74 5.48 -3.34 12.95
C LYS A 74 6.03 -4.76 12.85
N LEU A 75 5.16 -5.75 12.61
CA LEU A 75 5.57 -7.14 12.47
C LEU A 75 6.08 -7.39 11.04
N PRO A 76 7.26 -8.03 10.87
CA PRO A 76 7.79 -8.38 9.56
C PRO A 76 6.99 -9.51 8.91
N GLY A 77 7.12 -9.66 7.60
CA GLY A 77 6.65 -10.83 6.86
C GLY A 77 5.60 -10.55 5.79
N PRO A 78 5.56 -11.39 4.74
CA PRO A 78 4.61 -11.26 3.64
C PRO A 78 3.16 -11.49 4.09
N GLU A 79 2.94 -12.34 5.10
CA GLU A 79 1.61 -12.63 5.64
C GLU A 79 0.96 -11.37 6.20
N VAL A 80 1.71 -10.57 6.95
CA VAL A 80 1.22 -9.30 7.52
C VAL A 80 0.79 -8.34 6.41
N THR A 81 1.58 -8.26 5.34
CA THR A 81 1.24 -7.44 4.15
C THR A 81 -0.07 -7.91 3.53
N SER A 82 -0.23 -9.22 3.33
CA SER A 82 -1.48 -9.81 2.82
C SER A 82 -2.69 -9.46 3.70
N GLN A 83 -2.52 -9.52 5.02
CA GLN A 83 -3.61 -9.21 5.95
C GLN A 83 -4.00 -7.73 5.94
N LEU A 84 -3.03 -6.82 5.84
CA LEU A 84 -3.25 -5.38 5.68
C LEU A 84 -3.99 -5.07 4.37
N LEU A 85 -3.58 -5.68 3.26
CA LEU A 85 -4.25 -5.53 1.96
C LEU A 85 -5.70 -6.03 2.02
N ALA A 86 -5.95 -7.11 2.75
CA ALA A 86 -7.32 -7.60 2.94
C ALA A 86 -8.17 -6.74 3.89
N VAL A 87 -7.57 -5.91 4.77
CA VAL A 87 -8.33 -4.84 5.48
C VAL A 87 -8.68 -3.71 4.52
N LEU A 88 -7.79 -3.37 3.59
CA LEU A 88 -8.03 -2.33 2.59
C LEU A 88 -9.16 -2.71 1.61
N ALA A 89 -9.20 -3.98 1.19
CA ALA A 89 -10.24 -4.56 0.35
C ALA A 89 -11.58 -4.80 1.09
N ASP A 90 -11.65 -4.60 2.41
CA ASP A 90 -12.91 -4.72 3.12
C ASP A 90 -13.75 -3.46 2.94
N ASN A 91 -14.81 -3.55 2.14
CA ASN A 91 -15.76 -2.45 1.90
C ASN A 91 -16.53 -1.98 3.14
N ARG A 92 -16.48 -2.74 4.23
CA ARG A 92 -17.09 -2.35 5.51
C ARG A 92 -16.11 -1.67 6.45
N ALA A 93 -14.82 -1.67 6.14
CA ALA A 93 -13.82 -0.97 6.94
C ALA A 93 -14.02 0.56 6.83
N PRO A 94 -13.97 1.30 7.96
CA PRO A 94 -14.04 2.76 7.93
C PRO A 94 -12.94 3.36 7.04
N GLN A 95 -13.25 4.41 6.28
CA GLN A 95 -12.28 5.05 5.38
C GLN A 95 -11.00 5.48 6.11
N LYS A 96 -11.13 6.03 7.32
CA LYS A 96 -9.99 6.42 8.15
C LYS A 96 -9.06 5.24 8.48
N LEU A 97 -9.62 4.03 8.67
CA LEU A 97 -8.83 2.83 8.88
C LEU A 97 -8.10 2.43 7.61
N LYS A 98 -8.76 2.50 6.45
CA LYS A 98 -8.14 2.27 5.13
C LYS A 98 -6.98 3.23 4.89
N ASP A 99 -7.17 4.53 5.13
CA ASP A 99 -6.13 5.55 4.97
C ASP A 99 -4.92 5.26 5.87
N THR A 100 -5.17 4.84 7.12
CA THR A 100 -4.13 4.43 8.06
C THR A 100 -3.36 3.20 7.54
N VAL A 101 -4.06 2.21 6.99
CA VAL A 101 -3.41 1.02 6.38
C VAL A 101 -2.51 1.43 5.22
N VAL A 102 -2.96 2.35 4.35
CA VAL A 102 -2.14 2.85 3.23
C VAL A 102 -0.87 3.53 3.73
N GLU A 103 -0.98 4.42 4.71
CA GLU A 103 0.18 5.10 5.31
C GLU A 103 1.17 4.10 5.94
N LEU A 104 0.65 3.09 6.61
CA LEU A 104 1.47 2.04 7.22
C LEU A 104 2.14 1.14 6.18
N LEU A 105 1.46 0.81 5.07
CA LEU A 105 2.06 0.07 3.96
C LEU A 105 3.16 0.88 3.25
N MET A 106 3.00 2.19 3.13
CA MET A 106 4.03 3.08 2.54
C MET A 106 5.27 3.22 3.41
N THR A 107 5.08 3.31 4.73
CA THR A 107 6.18 3.40 5.69
C THR A 107 6.83 2.04 5.97
N ARG A 108 6.16 0.95 5.60
CA ARG A 108 6.67 -0.41 5.73
C ARG A 108 7.83 -0.62 4.77
N ARG A 109 9.00 -0.87 5.36
CA ARG A 109 10.26 -1.07 4.67
C ARG A 109 10.67 -2.54 4.63
N ASP A 110 9.79 -3.39 4.10
CA ASP A 110 9.94 -4.85 4.12
C ASP A 110 10.06 -5.42 2.70
N PRO A 111 11.26 -5.81 2.22
CA PRO A 111 11.45 -6.39 0.89
C PRO A 111 10.61 -7.64 0.61
N SER A 112 10.22 -8.39 1.65
CA SER A 112 9.41 -9.60 1.49
C SER A 112 7.96 -9.31 1.09
N SER A 113 7.51 -8.05 1.17
CA SER A 113 6.16 -7.66 0.76
C SER A 113 5.99 -7.57 -0.75
N LEU A 114 7.08 -7.40 -1.52
CA LEU A 114 7.02 -7.13 -2.96
C LEU A 114 6.25 -8.22 -3.74
N PRO A 115 6.48 -9.53 -3.55
CA PRO A 115 5.72 -10.56 -4.27
C PRO A 115 4.21 -10.50 -3.99
N VAL A 116 3.84 -10.19 -2.75
CA VAL A 116 2.42 -10.08 -2.33
C VAL A 116 1.78 -8.85 -2.97
N LEU A 117 2.49 -7.71 -3.01
CA LEU A 117 2.02 -6.50 -3.66
C LEU A 117 1.88 -6.70 -5.17
N THR A 118 2.84 -7.37 -5.81
CA THR A 118 2.78 -7.72 -7.24
C THR A 118 1.59 -8.63 -7.55
N GLN A 119 1.29 -9.60 -6.68
CA GLN A 119 0.11 -10.44 -6.86
C GLN A 119 -1.19 -9.63 -6.82
N GLN A 120 -1.29 -8.61 -5.96
CA GLN A 120 -2.45 -7.71 -5.95
C GLN A 120 -2.52 -6.83 -7.21
N LEU A 121 -1.38 -6.41 -7.76
CA LEU A 121 -1.36 -5.70 -9.04
C LEU A 121 -1.86 -6.56 -10.22
N ALA A 122 -1.85 -7.88 -10.14
CA ALA A 122 -2.35 -8.73 -11.21
C ALA A 122 -3.88 -8.60 -11.44
N VAL A 123 -4.60 -7.97 -10.51
CA VAL A 123 -6.04 -7.71 -10.65
C VAL A 123 -6.25 -6.48 -11.53
N HIS A 124 -6.83 -6.71 -12.71
CA HIS A 124 -7.21 -5.65 -13.65
C HIS A 124 -8.70 -5.32 -13.57
N SER A 125 -9.04 -4.08 -13.93
CA SER A 125 -10.43 -3.69 -14.11
C SER A 125 -11.06 -4.53 -15.22
N ASN A 126 -12.18 -5.17 -14.93
CA ASN A 126 -12.94 -5.92 -15.92
C ASN A 126 -14.40 -5.49 -15.88
N TYR A 127 -14.82 -4.78 -16.93
CA TYR A 127 -16.17 -4.26 -17.06
C TYR A 127 -17.23 -5.36 -17.11
N LEU A 128 -16.93 -6.49 -17.77
CA LEU A 128 -17.88 -7.61 -17.89
C LEU A 128 -18.15 -8.28 -16.55
N THR A 129 -17.15 -8.33 -15.67
CA THR A 129 -17.28 -8.90 -14.32
C THR A 129 -17.46 -7.84 -13.24
N GLN A 130 -17.61 -6.57 -13.61
CA GLN A 130 -17.69 -5.41 -12.70
C GLN A 130 -16.60 -5.43 -11.63
N THR A 131 -15.40 -5.87 -12.02
CA THR A 131 -14.26 -5.92 -11.12
C THR A 131 -13.49 -4.63 -11.27
N GLU A 132 -13.34 -3.87 -10.19
CA GLU A 132 -12.45 -2.70 -10.14
C GLU A 132 -11.29 -3.01 -9.18
N PRO A 133 -10.06 -2.59 -9.51
CA PRO A 133 -8.95 -2.72 -8.59
C PRO A 133 -9.10 -1.68 -7.47
N GLU A 134 -9.79 -2.04 -6.39
CA GLU A 134 -10.14 -1.14 -5.27
C GLU A 134 -8.93 -0.48 -4.56
N ALA A 135 -7.69 -0.90 -4.87
CA ALA A 135 -6.49 -0.51 -4.14
C ALA A 135 -5.26 -0.23 -5.03
N LEU A 136 -5.39 -0.04 -6.34
CA LEU A 136 -4.24 0.12 -7.25
C LEU A 136 -3.27 1.21 -6.78
N GLY A 137 -3.76 2.44 -6.57
CA GLY A 137 -2.92 3.56 -6.11
C GLY A 137 -2.27 3.31 -4.75
N ALA A 138 -2.94 2.62 -3.83
CA ALA A 138 -2.37 2.26 -2.53
C ALA A 138 -1.26 1.20 -2.63
N VAL A 139 -1.46 0.17 -3.45
CA VAL A 139 -0.47 -0.87 -3.71
C VAL A 139 0.75 -0.26 -4.42
N ALA A 140 0.54 0.60 -5.42
CA ALA A 140 1.61 1.30 -6.12
C ALA A 140 2.42 2.20 -5.16
N LYS A 141 1.75 2.96 -4.28
CA LYS A 141 2.42 3.75 -3.23
C LYS A 141 3.26 2.88 -2.28
N ALA A 142 2.75 1.72 -1.88
CA ALA A 142 3.48 0.78 -1.04
C ALA A 142 4.75 0.26 -1.74
N ILE A 143 4.65 -0.09 -3.03
CA ILE A 143 5.80 -0.50 -3.85
C ILE A 143 6.82 0.63 -3.97
N ALA A 144 6.37 1.87 -4.20
CA ALA A 144 7.25 3.04 -4.25
C ALA A 144 8.04 3.22 -2.93
N GLY A 145 7.41 2.94 -1.78
CA GLY A 145 8.04 2.98 -0.46
C GLY A 145 9.19 1.98 -0.26
N LEU A 146 9.27 0.93 -1.08
CA LEU A 146 10.38 -0.03 -1.10
C LEU A 146 11.60 0.48 -1.89
N GLY A 147 11.48 1.63 -2.55
CA GLY A 147 12.58 2.25 -3.29
C GLY A 147 13.83 2.46 -2.43
N GLY A 148 15.00 2.19 -3.03
CA GLY A 148 16.30 2.31 -2.34
C GLY A 148 16.69 1.10 -1.49
N MET A 149 15.89 0.03 -1.48
CA MET A 149 16.26 -1.24 -0.84
C MET A 149 16.92 -2.21 -1.81
N THR A 150 17.63 -3.18 -1.24
CA THR A 150 18.08 -4.36 -1.98
C THR A 150 16.89 -5.30 -2.19
N LEU A 151 16.33 -5.26 -3.39
CA LEU A 151 15.23 -6.11 -3.83
C LEU A 151 15.76 -7.22 -4.73
N ASP A 152 15.09 -8.37 -4.73
CA ASP A 152 15.38 -9.45 -5.66
C ASP A 152 14.99 -9.03 -7.09
N GLY A 153 15.94 -9.13 -8.03
CA GLY A 153 15.74 -8.72 -9.42
C GLY A 153 14.61 -9.47 -10.13
N ALA A 154 14.33 -10.73 -9.76
CA ALA A 154 13.21 -11.48 -10.32
C ALA A 154 11.87 -10.87 -9.88
N HIS A 155 11.74 -10.52 -8.60
CA HIS A 155 10.54 -9.87 -8.06
C HIS A 155 10.37 -8.44 -8.58
N VAL A 156 11.46 -7.69 -8.75
CA VAL A 156 11.42 -6.35 -9.38
C VAL A 156 10.93 -6.45 -10.82
N SER A 157 11.46 -7.41 -11.60
CA SER A 157 11.03 -7.60 -12.99
C SER A 157 9.54 -7.93 -13.10
N GLY A 158 9.04 -8.83 -12.22
CA GLY A 158 7.62 -9.15 -12.15
C GLY A 158 6.76 -7.95 -11.73
N ALA A 159 7.22 -7.16 -10.76
CA ALA A 159 6.53 -5.94 -10.34
C ALA A 159 6.48 -4.88 -11.44
N LEU A 160 7.58 -4.67 -12.17
CA LEU A 160 7.62 -3.73 -13.30
C LEU A 160 6.69 -4.17 -14.43
N ALA A 161 6.65 -5.47 -14.75
CA ALA A 161 5.72 -5.98 -15.77
C ALA A 161 4.25 -5.75 -15.38
N ALA A 162 3.90 -5.97 -14.10
CA ALA A 162 2.55 -5.72 -13.60
C ALA A 162 2.22 -4.22 -13.54
N LEU A 163 3.17 -3.36 -13.18
CA LEU A 163 2.97 -1.90 -13.21
C LEU A 163 2.81 -1.39 -14.65
N GLN A 164 3.61 -1.92 -15.58
CA GLN A 164 3.51 -1.58 -17.00
C GLN A 164 2.16 -2.00 -17.58
N SER A 165 1.61 -3.15 -17.21
CA SER A 165 0.29 -3.54 -17.71
C SER A 165 -0.83 -2.59 -17.28
N HIS A 166 -0.70 -1.92 -16.12
CA HIS A 166 -1.61 -0.84 -15.71
C HIS A 166 -1.32 0.48 -16.40
N LEU A 167 -0.06 0.78 -16.71
CA LEU A 167 0.34 1.96 -17.47
C LEU A 167 -0.25 1.92 -18.89
N ASP A 168 -0.24 0.75 -19.52
CA ASP A 168 -0.77 0.51 -20.87
C ASP A 168 -2.30 0.35 -20.89
N ALA A 169 -2.95 0.20 -19.72
CA ALA A 169 -4.39 0.01 -19.63
C ALA A 169 -5.13 1.37 -19.69
N PRO A 170 -5.99 1.61 -20.71
CA PRO A 170 -6.70 2.87 -20.86
C PRO A 170 -7.77 3.10 -19.78
N THR A 171 -8.13 2.07 -19.02
CA THR A 171 -9.11 2.13 -17.93
C THR A 171 -8.48 2.57 -16.60
N THR A 172 -7.16 2.71 -16.53
CA THR A 172 -6.47 3.15 -15.30
C THR A 172 -6.68 4.65 -15.11
N ALA A 173 -7.23 5.03 -13.97
CA ALA A 173 -7.48 6.44 -13.65
C ALA A 173 -6.15 7.22 -13.53
N VAL A 174 -6.14 8.48 -13.97
CA VAL A 174 -4.96 9.36 -13.91
C VAL A 174 -4.31 9.45 -12.52
N PRO A 175 -5.07 9.57 -11.41
CA PRO A 175 -4.49 9.57 -10.06
C PRO A 175 -3.71 8.30 -9.73
N ASP A 176 -4.15 7.14 -10.23
CA ASP A 176 -3.47 5.87 -10.02
C ASP A 176 -2.26 5.73 -10.95
N LEU A 177 -2.34 6.21 -12.20
CA LEU A 177 -1.19 6.26 -13.12
C LEU A 177 -0.01 7.02 -12.52
N ILE A 178 -0.27 8.13 -11.83
CA ILE A 178 0.77 8.90 -11.11
C ILE A 178 1.49 8.01 -10.08
N GLN A 179 0.75 7.18 -9.33
CA GLN A 179 1.34 6.29 -8.34
C GLN A 179 2.08 5.11 -9.00
N VAL A 180 1.55 4.58 -10.10
CA VAL A 180 2.20 3.52 -10.90
C VAL A 180 3.55 4.00 -11.43
N ILE A 181 3.59 5.20 -12.02
CA ILE A 181 4.83 5.80 -12.53
C ILE A 181 5.84 6.01 -11.39
N ALA A 182 5.40 6.53 -10.24
CA ALA A 182 6.24 6.72 -9.07
C ALA A 182 6.81 5.39 -8.54
N ALA A 183 5.99 4.33 -8.53
CA ALA A 183 6.42 2.99 -8.15
C ALA A 183 7.49 2.45 -9.11
N MET A 184 7.25 2.52 -10.43
CA MET A 184 8.19 2.08 -11.46
C MET A 184 9.55 2.79 -11.33
N ALA A 185 9.54 4.11 -11.18
CA ALA A 185 10.76 4.91 -11.01
C ALA A 185 11.52 4.58 -9.70
N SER A 186 10.81 4.16 -8.67
CA SER A 186 11.40 3.86 -7.35
C SER A 186 12.10 2.49 -7.30
N ILE A 187 11.54 1.46 -7.96
CA ILE A 187 12.07 0.10 -7.91
C ILE A 187 12.87 -0.32 -9.15
N GLY A 188 12.66 0.32 -10.30
CA GLY A 188 13.13 -0.22 -11.57
C GLY A 188 14.61 0.00 -11.89
N GLY A 189 15.27 0.94 -11.21
CA GLY A 189 16.72 1.16 -11.36
C GLY A 189 17.18 1.55 -12.77
N GLY A 190 16.26 1.93 -13.66
CA GLY A 190 16.50 2.25 -15.06
C GLY A 190 15.80 1.32 -16.06
N ALA A 191 15.38 0.13 -15.65
CA ALA A 191 14.67 -0.82 -16.52
C ALA A 191 13.29 -0.30 -16.94
N GLU A 192 12.67 0.56 -16.13
CA GLU A 192 11.39 1.21 -16.36
C GLU A 192 11.40 2.27 -17.46
N ARG A 193 12.59 2.83 -17.78
CA ARG A 193 12.67 4.07 -18.57
C ARG A 193 12.10 3.93 -19.96
N LEU A 194 12.31 2.80 -20.63
CA LEU A 194 11.78 2.60 -21.98
C LEU A 194 10.24 2.64 -21.98
N ALA A 195 9.60 1.99 -21.00
CA ALA A 195 8.16 2.01 -20.86
C ALA A 195 7.64 3.43 -20.57
N LEU A 196 8.26 4.13 -19.60
CA LEU A 196 7.86 5.51 -19.25
C LEU A 196 8.10 6.50 -20.40
N SER A 197 9.17 6.33 -21.16
CA SER A 197 9.48 7.15 -22.34
C SER A 197 8.44 6.92 -23.43
N SER A 198 8.07 5.67 -23.68
CA SER A 198 7.05 5.32 -24.67
C SER A 198 5.69 5.89 -24.26
N HIS A 199 5.35 5.82 -22.97
CA HIS A 199 4.13 6.42 -22.41
C HIS A 199 4.11 7.94 -22.59
N LEU A 200 5.21 8.62 -22.28
CA LEU A 200 5.33 10.07 -22.50
C LEU A 200 5.14 10.42 -23.99
N LEU A 201 5.80 9.71 -24.89
CA LEU A 201 5.69 9.94 -26.33
C LEU A 201 4.29 9.65 -26.89
N LEU A 202 3.52 8.78 -26.25
CA LEU A 202 2.15 8.49 -26.66
C LEU A 202 1.19 9.59 -26.18
N TYR A 203 1.39 10.12 -24.97
CA TYR A 203 0.40 10.95 -24.28
C TYR A 203 0.77 12.44 -24.15
N HIS A 204 1.97 12.87 -24.56
CA HIS A 204 2.42 14.27 -24.42
C HIS A 204 1.53 15.30 -25.12
N ALA A 205 0.78 14.90 -26.14
CA ALA A 205 -0.11 15.76 -26.93
C ALA A 205 -1.60 15.59 -26.56
N GLU A 206 -1.96 14.66 -25.68
CA GLU A 206 -3.37 14.42 -25.32
C GLU A 206 -3.91 15.49 -24.36
N ASP A 207 -5.18 15.88 -24.53
CA ASP A 207 -5.81 16.89 -23.66
C ASP A 207 -6.06 16.37 -22.23
N GLU A 208 -6.57 15.14 -22.10
CA GLU A 208 -7.04 14.60 -20.83
C GLU A 208 -5.87 14.25 -19.90
N ILE A 209 -4.91 13.46 -20.39
CA ILE A 209 -3.73 13.04 -19.61
C ILE A 209 -2.62 14.09 -19.68
N GLY A 210 -2.27 14.54 -20.89
CA GLY A 210 -1.19 15.51 -21.09
C GLY A 210 -1.47 16.91 -20.55
N GLY A 211 -2.75 17.24 -20.27
CA GLY A 211 -3.14 18.46 -19.57
C GLY A 211 -2.93 18.41 -18.04
N ASP A 212 -2.79 17.23 -17.44
CA ASP A 212 -2.61 17.09 -16.00
C ASP A 212 -1.15 17.34 -15.58
N VAL A 213 -0.97 18.39 -14.78
CA VAL A 213 0.36 18.84 -14.30
C VAL A 213 1.02 17.78 -13.40
N SER A 214 0.24 17.03 -12.62
CA SER A 214 0.77 16.03 -11.69
C SER A 214 1.25 14.79 -12.45
N TRP A 215 0.50 14.35 -13.46
CA TRP A 215 0.92 13.29 -14.38
C TRP A 215 2.18 13.69 -15.14
N ALA A 216 2.19 14.88 -15.75
CA ALA A 216 3.32 15.39 -16.52
C ALA A 216 4.61 15.40 -15.68
N LYS A 217 4.53 15.91 -14.45
CA LYS A 217 5.66 15.88 -13.51
C LYS A 217 6.09 14.45 -13.16
N ALA A 218 5.14 13.57 -12.86
CA ALA A 218 5.45 12.20 -12.50
C ALA A 218 6.18 11.45 -13.62
N VAL A 219 5.66 11.51 -14.86
CA VAL A 219 6.26 10.80 -16.00
C VAL A 219 7.63 11.38 -16.38
N VAL A 220 7.77 12.71 -16.39
CA VAL A 220 9.04 13.38 -16.72
C VAL A 220 10.13 13.06 -15.69
N VAL A 221 9.79 13.13 -14.39
CA VAL A 221 10.71 12.73 -13.31
C VAL A 221 11.03 11.24 -13.38
N GLY A 222 10.04 10.40 -13.68
CA GLY A 222 10.20 8.94 -13.78
C GLY A 222 11.08 8.49 -14.94
N VAL A 223 10.95 9.10 -16.12
CA VAL A 223 11.89 8.91 -17.24
C VAL A 223 13.31 9.28 -16.79
N GLY A 224 13.44 10.40 -16.09
CA GLY A 224 14.68 10.83 -15.44
C GLY A 224 15.74 11.35 -16.41
N ALA A 225 16.34 12.50 -16.11
CA ALA A 225 17.41 13.11 -16.90
C ALA A 225 18.81 12.53 -16.61
N LYS A 226 18.90 11.23 -16.27
CA LYS A 226 20.14 10.59 -15.79
C LYS A 226 21.15 10.31 -16.89
N GLY A 227 20.71 10.14 -18.14
CA GLY A 227 21.57 9.89 -19.30
C GLY A 227 21.39 10.94 -20.41
N PRO A 228 22.35 11.04 -21.34
CA PRO A 228 22.29 12.01 -22.44
C PRO A 228 21.14 11.70 -23.42
N GLY A 229 20.80 10.42 -23.60
CA GLY A 229 19.70 10.01 -24.49
C GLY A 229 18.34 10.43 -23.96
N GLU A 230 18.08 10.23 -22.67
CA GLU A 230 16.83 10.64 -22.03
C GLU A 230 16.68 12.16 -22.03
N ARG A 231 17.77 12.90 -21.77
CA ARG A 231 17.77 14.38 -21.87
C ARG A 231 17.41 14.86 -23.26
N GLU A 232 17.98 14.23 -24.29
CA GLU A 232 17.73 14.62 -25.67
C GLU A 232 16.29 14.30 -26.10
N MET A 233 15.77 13.14 -25.74
CA MET A 233 14.37 12.79 -25.99
C MET A 233 13.42 13.77 -25.30
N LEU A 234 13.67 14.15 -24.03
CA LEU A 234 12.88 15.17 -23.34
C LEU A 234 12.95 16.53 -24.05
N ARG A 235 14.11 16.96 -24.56
CA ARG A 235 14.20 18.19 -25.37
C ARG A 235 13.38 18.10 -26.65
N GLN A 236 13.41 16.95 -27.34
CA GLN A 236 12.63 16.75 -28.55
C GLN A 236 11.13 16.80 -28.27
N VAL A 237 10.67 16.18 -27.17
CA VAL A 237 9.27 16.29 -26.73
C VAL A 237 8.92 17.73 -26.40
N ALA A 238 9.75 18.46 -25.67
CA ALA A 238 9.49 19.87 -25.34
C ALA A 238 9.48 20.80 -26.57
N ALA A 239 10.20 20.43 -27.64
CA ALA A 239 10.26 21.19 -28.88
C ALA A 239 9.08 20.91 -29.84
N ASP A 240 8.33 19.82 -29.64
CA ASP A 240 7.16 19.52 -30.47
C ASP A 240 6.03 20.53 -30.21
N PRO A 241 5.54 21.26 -31.24
CA PRO A 241 4.44 22.22 -31.10
C PRO A 241 3.13 21.63 -30.57
N ARG A 242 2.94 20.31 -30.63
CA ARG A 242 1.75 19.61 -30.13
C ARG A 242 1.84 19.24 -28.67
N THR A 243 3.03 19.31 -28.06
CA THR A 243 3.22 18.99 -26.65
C THR A 243 2.44 19.94 -25.77
N ARG A 244 1.77 19.37 -24.78
CA ARG A 244 0.97 20.16 -23.85
C ARG A 244 1.85 21.05 -22.97
N PRO A 245 1.39 22.27 -22.63
CA PRO A 245 2.17 23.19 -21.80
C PRO A 245 2.63 22.58 -20.47
N ALA A 246 1.78 21.79 -19.82
CA ALA A 246 2.11 21.12 -18.56
C ALA A 246 3.33 20.18 -18.67
N VAL A 247 3.45 19.48 -19.81
CA VAL A 247 4.59 18.59 -20.11
C VAL A 247 5.83 19.41 -20.41
N THR A 248 5.72 20.43 -21.26
CA THR A 248 6.85 21.32 -21.60
C THR A 248 7.41 22.02 -20.35
N ASP A 249 6.55 22.50 -19.46
CA ASP A 249 6.96 23.15 -18.23
C ASP A 249 7.62 22.16 -17.27
N ALA A 250 7.07 20.95 -17.11
CA ALA A 250 7.69 19.90 -16.31
C ALA A 250 9.09 19.49 -16.83
N ILE A 251 9.27 19.44 -18.15
CA ILE A 251 10.57 19.15 -18.79
C ILE A 251 11.57 20.28 -18.52
N ARG A 252 11.14 21.54 -18.68
CA ARG A 252 11.99 22.71 -18.44
C ARG A 252 12.44 22.76 -16.97
N ASP A 253 11.52 22.51 -16.04
CA ASP A 253 11.81 22.44 -14.61
C ASP A 253 12.86 21.35 -14.30
N LEU A 254 12.77 20.19 -14.95
CA LEU A 254 13.70 19.07 -14.73
C LEU A 254 15.09 19.32 -15.34
N LEU A 255 15.17 19.86 -16.56
CA LEU A 255 16.43 20.04 -17.27
C LEU A 255 17.21 21.27 -16.82
N GLY A 256 16.53 22.24 -16.20
CA GLY A 256 17.07 23.53 -15.81
C GLY A 256 17.11 24.54 -16.98
N PRO A 257 17.36 25.83 -16.71
CA PRO A 257 17.63 26.80 -17.76
C PRO A 257 18.92 26.43 -18.50
N GLU A 258 18.90 26.52 -19.83
CA GLU A 258 20.12 26.48 -20.66
C GLU A 258 20.97 27.74 -20.46
#